data_AF-A0A2E5HDU0-F1
#
_entry.id   AF-A0A2E5HDU0-F1
#
_cell.length_a   1.000
_cell.length_b   1.000
_cell.length_c   1.000
_cell.angle_alpha   90.00
_cell.angle_beta   90.00
_cell.angle_gamma   90.00
#
_symmetry.space_group_name_H-M   'P 1'
#
loop_
_entity.id
_entity.type
_entity.pdbx_description
1 polymer ?
#
loop_
_entity_poly.entity_id
_entity_poly.type
_entity_poly.pdbx_seq_one_letter_code
_entity_poly.pdbx_strand_id
1 'polypeptide(L)'
;MIHYDWSPESMLEVTLPEPDNFLKVRETLTRIGISSRTENKLFQSCHILHKQGKYFIVHFKELFALDGKESNIANNDIERRNTIAVLLQDWELLKIVKSEQAEPKASLSQIKVLSHKDKSSWELVPKYNIGKKK
;
A
#
# COMPACT_ATOMS: atom_id res chain seq x y z
N MET A 1 6.77 8.60 19.96
CA MET A 1 6.15 8.02 18.74
C MET A 1 5.14 6.99 19.19
N ILE A 2 3.90 7.04 18.71
CA ILE A 2 2.89 6.02 19.04
C ILE A 2 3.20 4.82 18.15
N HIS A 3 3.72 3.75 18.77
CA HIS A 3 3.96 2.47 18.10
C HIS A 3 2.61 1.76 17.86
N TYR A 4 2.41 1.26 16.64
CA TYR A 4 1.29 0.40 16.32
C TYR A 4 1.69 -1.05 16.60
N ASP A 5 0.96 -1.74 17.48
CA ASP A 5 1.18 -3.15 17.76
C ASP A 5 0.65 -3.98 16.58
N TRP A 6 1.57 -4.38 15.70
CA TRP A 6 1.25 -5.05 14.44
C TRP A 6 1.48 -6.55 14.54
N SER A 7 0.54 -7.33 14.01
CA SER A 7 0.73 -8.76 13.73
C SER A 7 0.31 -9.10 12.30
N PRO A 8 0.70 -10.27 11.75
CA PRO A 8 0.25 -10.71 10.43
C PRO A 8 -1.29 -10.79 10.29
N GLU A 9 -2.01 -10.94 11.39
CA GLU A 9 -3.48 -10.97 11.43
C GLU A 9 -4.09 -9.58 11.22
N SER A 10 -3.29 -8.51 11.38
CA SER A 10 -3.68 -7.11 11.18
C SER A 10 -3.59 -6.66 9.72
N MET A 11 -3.11 -7.50 8.80
CA MET A 11 -3.06 -7.18 7.37
C MET A 11 -4.47 -6.99 6.79
N LEU A 12 -4.64 -6.02 5.88
CA LEU A 12 -5.95 -5.72 5.31
C LEU A 12 -6.28 -6.69 4.17
N GLU A 13 -7.14 -7.67 4.46
CA GLU A 13 -7.58 -8.67 3.48
C GLU A 13 -8.50 -8.04 2.42
N VAL A 14 -8.24 -8.37 1.16
CA VAL A 14 -9.02 -7.91 0.00
C VAL A 14 -9.36 -9.07 -0.94
N THR A 15 -10.40 -8.90 -1.74
CA THR A 15 -10.72 -9.75 -2.89
C THR A 15 -10.51 -8.96 -4.18
N LEU A 16 -10.21 -9.68 -5.26
CA LEU A 16 -10.04 -9.11 -6.59
C LEU A 16 -11.23 -9.52 -7.46
N PRO A 17 -11.95 -8.57 -8.08
CA PRO A 17 -13.05 -8.88 -9.00
C PRO A 17 -12.64 -9.80 -10.14
N GLU A 18 -11.43 -9.61 -10.67
CA GLU A 18 -10.86 -10.38 -11.77
C GLU A 18 -9.40 -10.77 -11.45
N PRO A 19 -8.88 -11.91 -11.95
CA PRO A 19 -7.50 -12.33 -11.69
C PRO A 19 -6.44 -11.33 -12.18
N ASP A 20 -6.69 -10.63 -13.29
CA ASP A 20 -5.79 -9.65 -13.88
C ASP A 20 -5.72 -8.34 -13.06
N ASN A 21 -6.72 -8.08 -12.20
CA ASN A 21 -6.70 -6.95 -11.28
C ASN A 21 -5.51 -7.00 -10.33
N PHE A 22 -4.92 -8.18 -10.08
CA PHE A 22 -3.67 -8.25 -9.31
C PHE A 22 -2.57 -7.40 -9.95
N LEU A 23 -2.38 -7.51 -11.27
CA LEU A 23 -1.35 -6.77 -12.00
C LEU A 23 -1.72 -5.28 -12.10
N LYS A 24 -3.01 -4.97 -12.33
CA LYS A 24 -3.53 -3.59 -12.37
C LYS A 24 -3.32 -2.88 -11.03
N VAL A 25 -3.68 -3.52 -9.91
CA VAL A 25 -3.47 -2.99 -8.56
C VAL A 25 -1.97 -2.83 -8.28
N ARG A 26 -1.15 -3.83 -8.61
CA ARG A 26 0.31 -3.77 -8.41
C ARG A 26 0.94 -2.59 -9.15
N GLU A 27 0.57 -2.34 -10.41
CA GLU A 27 1.05 -1.20 -11.18
C GLU A 27 0.52 0.13 -10.63
N THR A 28 -0.77 0.19 -10.31
CA THR A 28 -1.42 1.39 -9.77
C THR A 28 -0.75 1.85 -8.47
N LEU A 29 -0.43 0.92 -7.57
CA LEU A 29 0.26 1.20 -6.31
C LEU A 29 1.66 1.81 -6.49
N THR A 30 2.34 1.58 -7.62
CA THR A 30 3.64 2.24 -7.89
C THR A 30 3.51 3.75 -8.10
N ARG A 31 2.30 4.22 -8.44
CA ARG A 31 1.96 5.63 -8.67
C ARG A 31 1.26 6.28 -7.48
N ILE A 32 1.22 5.60 -6.32
CA ILE A 32 0.58 6.10 -5.10
C ILE A 32 1.56 6.03 -3.94
N GLY A 33 1.71 7.14 -3.21
CA GLY A 33 2.54 7.14 -2.01
C GLY A 33 2.86 8.53 -1.51
N ILE A 34 4.12 8.74 -1.11
CA ILE A 34 4.59 10.02 -0.55
C ILE A 34 5.52 10.67 -1.55
N SER A 35 5.23 11.90 -1.96
CA SER A 35 6.16 12.67 -2.79
C SER A 35 7.28 13.28 -1.96
N SER A 36 8.47 13.36 -2.54
CA SER A 36 9.52 14.23 -2.01
C SER A 36 9.07 15.70 -2.07
N ARG A 37 9.57 16.52 -1.13
CA ARG A 37 9.31 17.98 -1.11
C ARG A 37 10.24 18.75 -2.03
N THR A 38 11.39 18.18 -2.36
CA THR A 38 12.50 18.84 -3.05
C THR A 38 12.74 18.31 -4.46
N GLU A 39 12.21 17.12 -4.77
CA GLU A 39 12.46 16.40 -6.01
C GLU A 39 11.15 15.80 -6.54
N ASN A 40 11.05 15.56 -7.85
CA ASN A 40 9.93 14.81 -8.44
C ASN A 40 10.08 13.30 -8.22
N LYS A 41 10.25 12.90 -6.96
CA LYS A 41 10.29 11.48 -6.54
C LYS A 41 9.00 11.11 -5.85
N LEU A 42 8.41 9.99 -6.26
CA LEU A 42 7.29 9.37 -5.56
C LEU A 42 7.75 8.09 -4.90
N PHE A 43 7.61 8.01 -3.58
CA PHE A 43 7.91 6.81 -2.82
C PHE A 43 6.64 5.97 -2.63
N GLN A 44 6.60 4.79 -3.27
CA GLN A 44 5.51 3.83 -3.09
C GLN A 44 5.41 3.42 -1.62
N SER A 45 4.20 3.53 -1.05
CA SER A 45 3.93 3.20 0.35
C SER A 45 3.31 1.82 0.55
N CYS A 46 2.44 1.39 -0.36
CA CYS A 46 1.68 0.15 -0.21
C CYS A 46 1.93 -0.84 -1.36
N HIS A 47 1.71 -2.11 -1.06
CA HIS A 47 1.86 -3.23 -1.97
C HIS A 47 0.64 -4.15 -1.87
N ILE A 48 0.35 -4.83 -2.98
CA ILE A 48 -0.54 -5.99 -2.96
C ILE A 48 0.29 -7.25 -2.73
N LEU A 49 -0.11 -8.04 -1.73
CA LEU A 49 0.51 -9.30 -1.36
C LEU A 49 -0.46 -10.45 -1.66
N HIS A 50 0.03 -11.52 -2.27
CA HIS A 50 -0.70 -12.79 -2.39
C HIS A 50 -0.04 -13.83 -1.48
N LYS A 51 -0.80 -14.35 -0.50
CA LYS A 51 -0.31 -15.30 0.51
C LYS A 51 -1.40 -16.31 0.84
N GLN A 52 -1.09 -17.61 0.73
CA GLN A 52 -1.99 -18.71 1.09
C GLN A 52 -3.40 -18.61 0.45
N GLY A 53 -3.48 -18.22 -0.82
CA GLY A 53 -4.73 -18.10 -1.56
C GLY A 53 -5.54 -16.83 -1.25
N LYS A 54 -4.99 -15.91 -0.46
CA LYS A 54 -5.61 -14.63 -0.10
C LYS A 54 -4.80 -13.44 -0.59
N TYR A 55 -5.48 -12.31 -0.82
CA TYR A 55 -4.86 -11.06 -1.21
C TYR A 55 -4.93 -10.04 -0.08
N PHE A 56 -3.89 -9.22 0.05
CA PHE A 56 -3.80 -8.21 1.08
C PHE A 56 -3.25 -6.90 0.50
N ILE A 57 -3.74 -5.77 1.00
CA ILE A 57 -3.07 -4.47 0.85
C ILE A 57 -2.26 -4.21 2.12
N VAL A 58 -0.95 -4.03 1.95
CA VAL A 58 -0.01 -3.87 3.06
C VAL A 58 0.91 -2.68 2.82
N HIS A 59 1.24 -1.96 3.88
CA HIS A 59 2.28 -0.95 3.90
C HIS A 59 3.66 -1.62 3.82
N PHE A 60 4.64 -0.96 3.19
CA PHE A 60 6.00 -1.52 3.01
C PHE A 60 6.69 -1.90 4.35
N LYS A 61 6.32 -1.23 5.44
CA LYS A 61 6.79 -1.56 6.79
C LYS A 61 6.21 -2.86 7.35
N GLU A 62 4.97 -3.21 6.98
CA GLU A 62 4.39 -4.52 7.33
C GLU A 62 5.17 -5.63 6.62
N LEU A 63 5.62 -5.39 5.38
CA LEU A 63 6.49 -6.33 4.66
C LEU A 63 7.87 -6.50 5.33
N PHE A 64 8.47 -5.43 5.87
CA PHE A 64 9.69 -5.56 6.67
C PHE A 64 9.47 -6.39 7.94
N ALA A 65 8.34 -6.20 8.63
CA ALA A 65 7.99 -6.98 9.81
C ALA A 65 7.75 -8.46 9.46
N LEU A 66 7.07 -8.75 8.33
CA LEU A 66 6.89 -10.13 7.82
C LEU A 66 8.21 -10.83 7.51
N ASP A 67 9.23 -10.09 7.09
CA ASP A 67 10.59 -10.60 6.85
C ASP A 67 11.41 -10.76 8.14
N GLY A 68 10.83 -10.44 9.32
CA GLY A 68 11.55 -10.46 10.60
C GLY A 68 12.58 -9.33 10.76
N LYS A 69 12.48 -8.26 9.96
CA LYS A 69 13.34 -7.07 10.06
C LYS A 69 12.74 -6.08 11.05
N GLU A 70 13.60 -5.26 11.67
CA GLU A 70 13.13 -4.14 12.50
C GLU A 70 12.23 -3.22 11.66
N SER A 71 11.04 -2.94 12.19
CA SER A 71 10.04 -2.12 11.52
C SER A 71 9.30 -1.26 12.53
N ASN A 72 9.32 0.05 12.32
CA ASN A 72 8.68 1.03 13.20
C ASN A 72 7.32 1.45 12.62
N ILE A 73 6.37 0.51 12.59
CA ILE A 73 5.01 0.77 12.09
C ILE A 73 4.33 1.76 13.05
N ALA A 74 3.86 2.88 12.51
CA ALA A 74 3.08 3.89 13.23
C ALA A 74 1.63 3.88 12.77
N ASN A 75 0.70 4.40 13.58
CA ASN A 75 -0.72 4.49 13.23
C ASN A 75 -0.95 5.15 11.85
N ASN A 76 -0.22 6.24 11.57
CA ASN A 76 -0.32 6.95 10.28
C ASN A 76 0.15 6.09 9.07
N ASP A 77 0.94 5.04 9.27
CA ASP A 77 1.27 4.09 8.19
C ASP A 77 0.06 3.21 7.85
N ILE A 78 -0.67 2.75 8.87
CA ILE A 78 -1.91 1.97 8.73
C ILE A 78 -3.05 2.83 8.18
N GLU A 79 -3.21 4.05 8.68
CA GLU A 79 -4.19 5.01 8.19
C GLU A 79 -3.99 5.33 6.70
N ARG A 80 -2.74 5.45 6.24
CA ARG A 80 -2.42 5.62 4.81
C ARG A 80 -2.72 4.38 3.99
N ARG A 81 -2.38 3.18 4.50
CA ARG A 81 -2.75 1.90 3.86
C ARG A 81 -4.27 1.81 3.68
N ASN A 82 -5.03 2.17 4.70
CA ASN A 82 -6.48 2.16 4.71
C ASN A 82 -7.05 3.13 3.67
N THR A 83 -6.60 4.38 3.65
CA THR A 83 -7.05 5.37 2.63
C THR A 83 -6.73 4.89 1.21
N ILE A 84 -5.55 4.32 0.98
CA ILE A 84 -5.17 3.79 -0.35
C ILE A 84 -6.04 2.60 -0.73
N ALA A 85 -6.32 1.67 0.19
CA ALA A 85 -7.18 0.53 -0.08
C ALA A 85 -8.61 0.96 -0.43
N VAL A 86 -9.15 1.97 0.27
CA VAL A 86 -10.46 2.55 -0.04
C VAL A 86 -10.47 3.19 -1.42
N LEU A 87 -9.44 3.97 -1.80
CA LEU A 87 -9.33 4.52 -3.16
C LEU A 87 -9.33 3.43 -4.24
N LEU A 88 -8.61 2.33 -4.01
CA LEU A 88 -8.59 1.21 -4.96
C LEU A 88 -9.94 0.49 -5.04
N GLN A 89 -10.69 0.43 -3.94
CA GLN A 89 -12.05 -0.09 -3.92
C GLN A 89 -13.03 0.82 -4.66
N ASP A 90 -12.92 2.14 -4.48
CA ASP A 90 -13.74 3.14 -5.18
C ASP A 90 -13.51 3.12 -6.70
N TRP A 91 -12.33 2.67 -7.14
CA TRP A 91 -12.01 2.42 -8.55
C TRP A 91 -12.32 1.00 -9.03
N GLU A 92 -13.01 0.21 -8.21
CA GLU A 92 -13.43 -1.16 -8.51
C GLU A 92 -12.27 -2.13 -8.83
N LEU A 93 -11.06 -1.80 -8.38
CA LEU A 93 -9.88 -2.66 -8.60
C LEU A 93 -9.81 -3.82 -7.61
N LEU A 94 -10.39 -3.65 -6.43
CA LEU A 94 -10.47 -4.64 -5.35
C LEU A 94 -11.72 -4.43 -4.50
N LYS A 95 -12.01 -5.35 -3.59
CA LYS A 95 -13.00 -5.16 -2.52
C LYS A 95 -12.39 -5.53 -1.18
N ILE A 96 -12.53 -4.66 -0.20
CA ILE A 96 -12.08 -4.88 1.18
C ILE A 96 -13.03 -5.91 1.82
N VAL A 97 -12.47 -6.94 2.45
CA VAL A 97 -13.28 -8.02 3.04
C VAL A 97 -14.01 -7.55 4.30
N LYS A 98 -13.34 -6.78 5.15
CA LYS A 98 -13.87 -6.23 6.40
C LYS A 98 -13.68 -4.72 6.40
N SER A 99 -14.71 -3.98 6.03
CA SER A 99 -14.66 -2.52 5.87
C SER A 99 -14.22 -1.80 7.16
N GLU A 100 -14.54 -2.35 8.33
CA GLU A 100 -14.12 -1.83 9.63
C GLU A 100 -12.59 -1.84 9.84
N GLN A 101 -11.86 -2.72 9.15
CA GLN A 101 -10.39 -2.76 9.21
C GLN A 101 -9.73 -1.66 8.36
N ALA A 102 -10.50 -1.00 7.50
CA ALA A 102 -10.06 0.14 6.70
C ALA A 102 -10.33 1.49 7.39
N GLU A 103 -10.51 1.49 8.71
CA GLU A 103 -10.58 2.67 9.57
C GLU A 103 -9.53 2.54 10.70
N PRO A 104 -8.95 3.65 11.18
CA PRO A 104 -9.09 5.02 10.67
C PRO A 104 -8.37 5.24 9.33
N LYS A 105 -8.69 6.35 8.67
CA LYS A 105 -8.08 6.81 7.40
C LYS A 105 -7.23 8.06 7.59
N ALA A 106 -6.11 8.11 6.87
CA ALA A 106 -5.29 9.31 6.75
C ALA A 106 -5.96 10.32 5.79
N SER A 107 -5.63 11.59 5.94
CA SER A 107 -6.10 12.62 5.01
C SER A 107 -5.52 12.40 3.61
N LEU A 108 -6.35 12.55 2.58
CA LEU A 108 -5.91 12.45 1.18
C LEU A 108 -4.79 13.43 0.84
N SER A 109 -4.68 14.57 1.51
CA SER A 109 -3.58 15.54 1.29
C SER A 109 -2.20 14.99 1.66
N GLN A 110 -2.15 13.91 2.46
CA GLN A 110 -0.91 13.23 2.85
C GLN A 110 -0.49 12.15 1.83
N ILE A 111 -1.30 11.91 0.80
CA ILE A 111 -1.10 10.85 -0.20
C ILE A 111 -1.04 11.48 -1.59
N LYS A 112 0.08 11.27 -2.29
CA LYS A 112 0.23 11.67 -3.68
C LYS A 112 -0.22 10.53 -4.58
N VAL A 113 -1.15 10.82 -5.49
CA VAL A 113 -1.58 9.94 -6.58
C VAL A 113 -1.11 10.58 -7.90
N LEU A 114 -0.38 9.82 -8.70
CA LEU A 114 0.04 10.25 -10.05
C LEU A 114 -0.85 9.59 -11.12
N SER A 115 -1.26 10.39 -12.09
CA SER A 115 -1.91 9.86 -13.29
C SER A 115 -0.93 9.06 -14.13
N HIS A 116 -1.43 8.21 -15.02
CA HIS A 116 -0.57 7.48 -15.95
C HIS A 116 0.25 8.41 -16.87
N LYS A 117 -0.29 9.59 -17.20
CA LYS A 117 0.36 10.57 -18.07
C LYS A 117 1.53 11.27 -17.36
N ASP A 118 1.39 11.52 -16.07
CA ASP A 118 2.40 12.25 -15.30
C ASP A 118 3.56 11.35 -14.86
N LYS A 119 3.39 10.01 -14.89
CA LYS A 119 4.40 9.09 -14.33
C LYS A 119 5.80 9.25 -14.92
N SER A 120 5.93 9.71 -16.17
CA SER A 120 7.23 9.88 -16.84
C SER A 120 8.02 11.08 -16.35
N SER A 121 7.37 12.05 -15.71
CA SER A 121 8.04 13.22 -15.10
C SER A 121 8.44 12.99 -13.65
N TRP A 122 8.18 11.78 -13.12
CA TRP A 122 8.46 11.40 -11.75
C TRP A 122 9.35 10.16 -11.69
N GLU A 123 10.27 10.14 -10.74
CA GLU A 123 10.98 8.92 -10.38
C GLU A 123 10.12 8.12 -9.39
N LEU A 124 9.66 6.93 -9.81
CA LEU A 124 8.87 6.02 -8.98
C LEU A 124 9.80 5.10 -8.19
N VAL A 125 9.86 5.31 -6.87
CA VAL A 125 10.82 4.62 -5.98
C VAL A 125 10.08 3.64 -5.05
N PRO A 126 10.23 2.33 -5.23
CA PRO A 126 9.68 1.35 -4.30
C PRO A 126 10.50 1.30 -3.00
N LYS A 127 9.83 1.52 -1.85
CA LYS A 127 10.46 1.37 -0.52
C LYS A 127 10.71 -0.10 -0.14
N TYR A 128 10.00 -1.03 -0.78
CA TYR A 128 10.19 -2.47 -0.62
C TYR A 128 10.13 -3.16 -1.99
N ASN A 129 10.98 -4.16 -2.21
CA ASN A 129 11.01 -4.96 -3.43
C ASN A 129 10.56 -6.39 -3.14
N ILE A 130 9.31 -6.72 -3.51
CA ILE A 130 8.77 -8.09 -3.34
C ILE A 130 9.53 -9.06 -4.26
N GLY A 131 10.02 -10.16 -3.70
CA GLY A 131 10.60 -11.27 -4.46
C GLY A 131 12.08 -11.14 -4.82
N LYS A 132 12.78 -10.09 -4.39
CA LYS A 132 14.25 -10.10 -4.44
C LYS A 132 14.77 -10.99 -3.31
N LYS A 133 15.03 -12.27 -3.61
CA LYS A 133 15.98 -13.06 -2.81
C LYS A 133 17.32 -12.33 -2.84
N LYS A 134 17.93 -12.12 -1.68
CA LYS A 134 19.40 -12.03 -1.65
C LYS A 134 19.97 -13.36 -2.12
#